data_AF-A0A357Y4R0-F1
#
_entry.id   AF-A0A357Y4R0-F1
#
_cell.length_a   1.000
_cell.length_b   1.000
_cell.length_c   1.000
_cell.angle_alpha   90.00
_cell.angle_beta   90.00
_cell.angle_gamma   90.00
#
_symmetry.space_group_name_H-M   'P 1'
#
loop_
_entity.id
_entity.type
_entity.pdbx_description
1 polymer ?
#
loop_
_entity_poly.entity_id
_entity_poly.type
_entity_poly.pdbx_seq_one_letter_code
_entity_poly.pdbx_strand_id
1 'polypeptide(L)' 'MSGERRPFSLRCLWNPGFVLTVIALVVYFADWHLPAVLVDACYLVGNMTTPLSMLILGASLAEITLHSIFGVPRL' A
#
# COMPACT_ATOMS: atom_id res chain seq x y z
N MET A 1 5.55 -23.45 -20.18
CA MET A 1 4.90 -22.13 -20.35
C MET A 1 5.90 -21.09 -19.87
N SER A 2 6.35 -20.23 -20.79
CA SER A 2 7.55 -19.40 -20.69
C SER A 2 7.54 -18.44 -19.50
N GLY A 3 8.62 -18.47 -18.72
CA GLY A 3 8.95 -17.43 -17.75
C GLY A 3 9.37 -16.16 -18.49
N GLU A 4 8.41 -15.26 -18.70
CA GLU A 4 8.68 -13.90 -19.15
C GLU A 4 9.40 -13.15 -18.02
N ARG A 5 10.74 -13.10 -18.08
CA ARG A 5 11.52 -12.15 -17.28
C ARG A 5 11.16 -10.76 -17.81
N ARG A 6 10.12 -10.13 -17.24
CA ARG A 6 9.92 -8.70 -17.45
C ARG A 6 11.21 -8.00 -17.00
N PRO A 7 11.97 -7.36 -17.90
CA PRO A 7 13.09 -6.56 -17.45
C PRO A 7 12.51 -5.55 -16.47
N PHE A 8 13.19 -5.32 -15.34
CA PHE A 8 12.84 -4.26 -14.41
C PHE A 8 12.81 -2.94 -15.17
N SER A 9 11.64 -2.61 -15.72
CA SER A 9 11.45 -1.43 -16.53
C SER A 9 11.33 -0.31 -15.52
N LEU A 10 12.36 0.53 -15.44
CA LEU A 10 12.32 1.78 -14.69
C LEU A 10 11.12 2.66 -15.12
N ARG A 11 10.57 2.40 -16.31
CA ARG A 11 9.33 3.00 -16.81
C ARG A 11 8.08 2.52 -16.07
N CYS A 12 8.08 1.31 -15.50
CA CYS A 12 7.00 0.86 -14.60
C CYS A 12 7.08 1.52 -13.21
N LEU A 13 8.28 1.97 -12.79
CA LEU A 13 8.44 2.74 -11.56
C LEU A 13 7.85 4.15 -11.71
N TRP A 14 7.75 4.67 -12.94
CA TRP A 14 7.06 5.92 -13.26
C TRP A 14 5.53 5.77 -13.23
N ASN A 15 5.02 5.22 -12.13
CA ASN A 15 3.60 5.16 -11.83
C ASN A 15 3.20 6.47 -11.14
N PRO A 16 1.99 7.02 -11.39
CA PRO A 16 1.48 8.18 -10.66
C PRO A 16 1.65 8.05 -9.13
N GLY A 17 1.54 6.85 -8.56
CA GLY A 17 1.79 6.62 -7.14
C GLY A 17 3.22 6.98 -6.69
N PHE A 18 4.23 6.55 -7.46
CA PHE A 18 5.63 6.86 -7.18
C PHE A 18 5.93 8.35 -7.36
N VAL A 19 5.38 8.96 -8.41
CA VAL A 19 5.52 10.40 -8.67
C VAL A 19 4.95 11.21 -7.51
N LEU A 20 3.77 10.84 -7.01
CA LEU A 20 3.15 11.47 -5.84
C LEU A 20 4.02 11.32 -4.58
N THR A 21 4.67 10.16 -4.38
CA THR A 21 5.56 9.96 -3.22
C THR A 21 6.80 10.85 -3.30
N VAL A 22 7.40 10.96 -4.48
CA VAL A 22 8.56 11.85 -4.72
C VAL A 22 8.16 13.31 -4.51
N ILE A 23 7.01 13.73 -5.01
CA ILE A 23 6.49 15.10 -4.79
C ILE A 23 6.26 15.35 -3.29
N ALA A 24 5.62 14.43 -2.58
CA ALA A 24 5.40 14.54 -1.14
C ALA A 24 6.73 14.70 -0.37
N LEU A 25 7.77 13.95 -0.76
CA LEU A 25 9.09 14.05 -0.17
C LEU A 25 9.73 15.42 -0.42
N VAL A 26 9.65 15.95 -1.65
CA VAL A 26 10.16 17.28 -1.99
C VAL A 26 9.44 18.38 -1.22
N VAL A 27 8.11 18.29 -1.10
CA VAL A 27 7.31 19.25 -0.33
C VAL A 27 7.64 19.20 1.15
N TYR A 28 7.88 18.00 1.71
CA TYR A 28 8.31 17.83 3.11
C TYR A 28 9.66 18.51 3.39
N PHE A 29 10.66 18.34 2.51
CA PHE A 29 11.96 19.00 2.66
C PHE A 29 11.92 20.51 2.43
N ALA A 30 10.96 21.01 1.66
CA ALA A 30 10.81 22.43 1.38
C ALA A 30 10.25 23.24 2.57
N ASP A 31 9.89 22.59 3.69
CA ASP A 31 9.25 23.20 4.88
C ASP A 31 8.07 24.14 4.52
N TRP A 32 7.43 23.86 3.39
CA TRP A 32 6.28 24.63 2.97
C TRP A 32 5.17 24.33 3.95
N HIS A 33 4.63 25.34 4.61
CA HIS A 33 3.49 25.17 5.49
C HIS A 33 2.30 24.75 4.62
N LEU A 34 2.07 23.43 4.52
CA LEU A 34 0.90 22.89 3.84
C LEU A 34 -0.34 23.51 4.50
N PRO A 35 -1.33 23.99 3.73
CA PRO A 35 -2.53 24.57 4.30
C PRO A 35 -3.25 23.54 5.17
N ALA A 36 -3.82 23.98 6.30
CA ALA A 36 -4.45 23.11 7.30
C ALA A 36 -5.44 22.09 6.67
N VAL A 37 -6.20 22.51 5.66
CA VAL A 37 -7.15 21.67 4.93
C VAL A 37 -6.51 20.44 4.29
N LEU A 38 -5.28 20.56 3.74
CA LEU A 38 -4.60 19.46 3.07
C LEU A 38 -4.04 18.47 4.10
N VAL A 39 -3.51 18.99 5.21
CA VAL A 39 -3.04 18.17 6.34
C VAL A 39 -4.19 17.40 6.96
N ASP A 40 -5.33 18.06 7.21
CA ASP A 40 -6.52 17.43 7.77
C ASP A 40 -7.09 16.34 6.85
N ALA A 41 -7.12 16.58 5.54
CA ALA A 41 -7.55 15.59 4.57
C ALA A 41 -6.62 14.36 4.56
N CYS A 42 -5.30 14.57 4.52
CA CYS A 42 -4.33 13.48 4.59
C CYS A 42 -4.42 12.72 5.92
N TYR A 43 -4.63 13.41 7.04
CA TYR A 43 -4.77 12.82 8.36
C TYR A 43 -6.04 11.96 8.46
N LEU A 44 -7.18 12.46 7.97
CA LEU A 44 -8.43 11.71 7.95
C LEU A 44 -8.30 10.43 7.10
N VAL A 45 -7.77 10.54 5.88
CA VAL A 45 -7.59 9.40 4.98
C VAL A 45 -6.58 8.40 5.54
N GLY A 46 -5.47 8.87 6.11
CA GLY A 46 -4.44 8.00 6.70
C GLY A 46 -4.98 7.21 7.89
N ASN A 47 -5.70 7.88 8.79
CA ASN A 47 -6.30 7.23 9.96
C ASN A 47 -7.40 6.23 9.58
N MET A 48 -8.13 6.45 8.48
CA MET A 48 -9.15 5.51 8.01
C MET A 48 -8.53 4.33 7.24
N THR A 49 -7.43 4.56 6.51
CA THR A 49 -6.80 3.51 5.69
C THR A 49 -6.21 2.38 6.54
N THR A 50 -5.73 2.68 7.75
CA THR A 50 -5.18 1.68 8.68
C THR A 50 -6.22 0.63 9.11
N PRO A 51 -7.36 0.99 9.74
CA PRO A 51 -8.39 0.03 10.11
C PRO A 51 -9.04 -0.60 8.87
N LEU A 52 -9.16 0.11 7.75
CA LEU A 52 -9.66 -0.48 6.50
C LEU A 52 -8.74 -1.58 5.98
N SER A 53 -7.42 -1.36 5.99
CA SER A 53 -6.45 -2.38 5.59
C SER A 53 -6.51 -3.59 6.52
N MET A 54 -6.63 -3.37 7.83
CA MET A 54 -6.82 -4.45 8.81
C MET A 54 -8.13 -5.22 8.60
N LEU A 55 -9.21 -4.53 8.23
CA LEU A 55 -10.50 -5.15 7.90
C LEU A 55 -10.38 -6.03 6.65
N ILE A 56 -9.72 -5.53 5.59
CA ILE A 56 -9.47 -6.30 4.37
C ILE A 56 -8.63 -7.55 4.69
N LEU A 57 -7.57 -7.41 5.50
CA LEU A 57 -6.79 -8.56 5.96
C LEU A 57 -7.65 -9.58 6.73
N GLY A 58 -8.55 -9.10 7.60
CA GLY A 58 -9.52 -9.95 8.30
C GLY A 58 -10.50 -10.68 7.37
N ALA A 59 -10.99 -9.99 6.34
CA ALA A 59 -11.85 -10.59 5.32
C ALA A 59 -11.10 -11.66 4.50
N SER A 60 -9.84 -11.38 4.13
CA SER A 60 -8.98 -12.37 3.46
C SER A 60 -8.70 -13.58 4.35
N LEU A 61 -8.51 -13.39 5.66
CA LEU A 61 -8.35 -14.48 6.62
C LEU A 61 -9.62 -15.32 6.75
N ALA A 62 -10.81 -14.71 6.67
CA ALA A 62 -12.08 -15.43 6.71
C ALA A 62 -12.33 -16.29 5.46
N GLU A 63 -11.83 -15.86 4.30
CA GLU A 63 -11.88 -16.65 3.05
C GLU A 63 -10.95 -17.87 3.10
N ILE A 64 -9.85 -17.78 3.85
CA ILE A 64 -8.97 -18.92 4.08
C ILE A 64 -9.66 -19.89 5.05
N THR A 65 -10.04 -21.06 4.55
CA THR A 65 -10.60 -22.14 5.37
C THR A 65 -9.61 -22.48 6.48
N LEU A 66 -9.94 -22.24 7.76
CA LEU A 66 -9.02 -22.48 8.89
C LEU A 66 -8.45 -23.91 8.88
N HIS A 67 -9.20 -24.88 8.37
CA HIS A 67 -8.76 -26.26 8.18
C HIS A 67 -7.57 -26.40 7.20
N SER A 68 -7.40 -25.53 6.20
CA SER A 68 -6.25 -25.56 5.29
C SER A 68 -4.96 -25.04 5.95
N ILE A 69 -5.08 -24.14 6.94
CA ILE A 69 -3.95 -23.64 7.74
C ILE A 69 -3.49 -24.68 8.77
N PHE A 70 -4.44 -25.37 9.42
CA PHE A 70 -4.13 -26.38 10.45
C PHE A 70 -3.91 -27.78 9.89
N GLY A 71 -4.34 -28.05 8.65
CA GLY A 71 -4.29 -29.35 8.00
C GLY A 71 -2.99 -29.67 7.27
N VAL A 72 -1.94 -28.84 7.39
CA VAL A 72 -0.59 -29.20 6.90
C VAL A 72 0.07 -30.16 7.88
N PRO A 73 0.17 -31.47 7.60
CA PRO A 73 1.03 -32.35 8.37
C PRO A 73 2.45 -31.89 8.03
N ARG A 74 3.12 -31.28 9.00
CA ARG A 74 4.52 -30.92 8.87
C ARG A 74 5.32 -32.22 8.79
N LEU A 75 5.66 -32.64 7.58
CA LEU A 75 6.75 -33.58 7.28
C LEU A 75 7.84 -32.83 6.55
#